data_AF-A0A5C8JCB1-F1
#
_entry.id   AF-A0A5C8JCB1-F1
#
_cell.length_a   1.000
_cell.length_b   1.000
_cell.length_c   1.000
_cell.angle_alpha   90.00
_cell.angle_beta   90.00
_cell.angle_gamma   90.00
#
_symmetry.space_group_name_H-M   'P 1'
#
loop_
_entity.id
_entity.type
_entity.pdbx_description
1 polymer ?
#
loop_
_entity_poly.entity_id
_entity_poly.type
_entity_poly.pdbx_seq_one_letter_code
_entity_poly.pdbx_strand_id
1 'polypeptide(L)'
;MSTEEASPLSPCPHNPACPPPVCLPPSLRPTAATATPVRHDPAGGTNLPGYETRTGHIDGFAGTMSGTADGVGLVRERTPRFEGWNLVPLAGVPVIGLMFVNRLNTISDTWRDSAGILRDVLRTDAAKVSRAAANYRQAENPGGEN
;
A
#
# COMPACT_ATOMS: atom_id res chain seq x y z
N MET A 1 -30.32 49.18 -32.77
CA MET A 1 -28.91 49.23 -32.31
C MET A 1 -28.68 47.98 -31.49
N SER A 2 -27.63 47.27 -31.85
CA SER A 2 -27.41 45.85 -31.60
C SER A 2 -27.29 45.48 -30.13
N THR A 3 -27.92 44.34 -29.81
CA THR A 3 -27.60 43.41 -28.73
C THR A 3 -26.11 43.06 -28.72
N GLU A 4 -25.45 43.19 -27.58
CA GLU A 4 -24.11 42.65 -27.35
C GLU A 4 -24.23 41.24 -26.74
N GLU A 5 -23.40 40.37 -27.29
CA GLU A 5 -23.53 38.93 -27.39
C GLU A 5 -22.93 38.22 -26.17
N ALA A 6 -23.56 37.11 -25.78
CA ALA A 6 -23.05 36.21 -24.76
C ALA A 6 -22.10 35.16 -25.36
N SER A 7 -21.07 34.79 -24.57
CA SER A 7 -20.29 33.54 -24.60
C SER A 7 -19.26 33.36 -25.74
N PRO A 8 -18.24 32.46 -25.65
CA PRO A 8 -18.13 31.30 -24.77
C PRO A 8 -16.75 31.00 -24.11
N LEU A 9 -16.85 30.13 -23.11
CA LEU A 9 -15.86 29.19 -22.57
C LEU A 9 -14.69 28.85 -23.52
N SER A 10 -13.46 29.04 -23.04
CA SER A 10 -12.26 28.49 -23.66
C SER A 10 -11.98 27.07 -23.10
N PRO A 11 -11.96 26.02 -23.93
CA PRO A 11 -11.78 24.64 -23.48
C PRO A 11 -10.29 24.28 -23.39
N CYS A 12 -9.86 23.71 -22.25
CA CYS A 12 -8.56 23.05 -22.17
C CYS A 12 -8.52 21.85 -23.13
N PRO A 13 -7.45 21.66 -23.93
CA PRO A 13 -7.41 20.67 -24.99
C PRO A 13 -7.00 19.29 -24.45
N HIS A 14 -7.73 18.26 -24.90
CA HIS A 14 -7.37 16.83 -24.87
C HIS A 14 -7.36 16.10 -23.52
N ASN A 15 -8.56 15.76 -23.04
CA ASN A 15 -8.78 14.51 -22.32
C ASN A 15 -8.86 13.37 -23.37
N PRO A 16 -7.90 12.44 -23.50
CA PRO A 16 -8.15 11.25 -24.29
C PRO A 16 -9.26 10.48 -23.59
N ALA A 17 -10.40 10.33 -24.26
CA ALA A 17 -11.50 9.51 -23.77
C ALA A 17 -10.97 8.09 -23.49
N CYS A 18 -10.85 7.73 -22.22
CA CYS A 18 -10.56 6.35 -21.84
C CYS A 18 -11.68 5.45 -22.41
N PRO A 19 -11.37 4.43 -23.22
CA PRO A 19 -12.38 3.45 -23.58
C PRO A 19 -12.91 2.77 -22.31
N PRO A 20 -14.22 2.49 -22.21
CA PRO A 20 -14.80 1.88 -21.02
C PRO A 20 -14.13 0.51 -20.77
N PRO A 21 -13.86 0.12 -19.51
CA PRO A 21 -13.27 -1.18 -19.22
C PRO A 21 -14.27 -2.28 -19.61
N VAL A 22 -13.99 -2.91 -20.75
CA VAL A 22 -14.67 -4.11 -21.19
C VAL A 22 -14.34 -5.23 -20.20
N CYS A 23 -15.37 -5.68 -19.50
CA CYS A 23 -15.49 -6.99 -18.85
C CYS A 23 -14.66 -7.26 -17.58
N LEU A 24 -14.72 -6.39 -16.57
CA LEU A 24 -14.51 -6.83 -15.18
C LEU A 24 -15.82 -7.40 -14.60
N PRO A 25 -15.78 -8.56 -13.90
CA PRO A 25 -16.94 -9.09 -13.20
C PRO A 25 -17.50 -8.04 -12.22
N PRO A 26 -18.81 -8.03 -11.93
CA PRO A 26 -19.47 -6.97 -11.16
C PRO A 26 -18.77 -6.62 -9.84
N SER A 27 -18.13 -7.61 -9.21
CA SER A 27 -17.40 -7.49 -7.94
C SER A 27 -16.09 -6.71 -8.00
N LEU A 28 -15.53 -6.43 -9.19
CA LEU A 28 -14.23 -5.78 -9.37
C LEU A 28 -14.31 -4.48 -10.17
N ARG A 29 -15.51 -3.97 -10.46
CA ARG A 29 -15.66 -2.67 -11.10
C ARG A 29 -15.35 -1.57 -10.08
N PRO A 30 -14.43 -0.64 -10.36
CA PRO A 30 -14.30 0.57 -9.57
C PRO A 30 -15.63 1.32 -9.66
N THR A 31 -16.35 1.46 -8.55
CA THR A 31 -17.45 2.41 -8.48
C THR A 31 -16.82 3.77 -8.77
N ALA A 32 -17.22 4.41 -9.88
CA ALA A 32 -16.79 5.76 -10.17
C ALA A 32 -17.25 6.65 -9.01
N ALA A 33 -16.36 6.89 -8.05
CA ALA A 33 -16.57 7.88 -7.03
C ALA A 33 -16.63 9.21 -7.77
N THR A 34 -17.83 9.79 -7.87
CA THR A 34 -17.96 11.18 -8.28
C THR A 34 -17.26 11.98 -7.19
N ALA A 35 -16.05 12.45 -7.48
CA ALA A 35 -15.38 13.42 -6.63
C ALA A 35 -16.17 14.72 -6.77
N THR A 36 -17.15 14.92 -5.89
CA THR A 36 -17.79 16.22 -5.74
C THR A 36 -16.67 17.20 -5.36
N PRO A 37 -16.45 18.28 -6.11
CA PRO A 37 -15.51 19.30 -5.67
C PRO A 37 -16.10 19.94 -4.41
N VAL A 38 -15.53 19.60 -3.25
CA VAL A 38 -15.87 20.25 -2.00
C VAL A 38 -15.30 21.66 -2.08
N ARG A 39 -16.18 22.61 -2.40
CA ARG A 39 -15.92 24.03 -2.25
C ARG A 39 -15.78 24.27 -0.74
N HIS A 40 -14.60 24.71 -0.32
CA HIS A 40 -14.37 25.11 1.08
C HIS A 40 -15.11 26.44 1.31
N ASP A 41 -16.24 26.40 2.01
CA ASP A 41 -16.83 27.58 2.62
C ASP A 41 -16.09 27.88 3.94
N PRO A 42 -15.61 29.11 4.17
CA PRO A 42 -14.81 29.45 5.34
C PRO A 42 -15.69 29.90 6.53
N ALA A 43 -16.78 29.18 6.81
CA ALA A 43 -17.62 29.48 7.97
C ALA A 43 -18.60 28.33 8.26
N GLY A 44 -18.18 27.36 9.08
CA GLY A 44 -19.06 26.29 9.50
C GLY A 44 -18.39 25.39 10.51
N GLY A 45 -18.48 25.74 11.80
CA GLY A 45 -17.99 24.92 12.90
C GLY A 45 -18.63 23.55 12.89
N THR A 46 -17.88 22.55 12.44
CA THR A 46 -18.25 21.14 12.59
C THR A 46 -17.44 20.54 13.72
N ASN A 47 -18.13 19.99 14.72
CA ASN A 47 -17.61 19.05 15.73
C ASN A 47 -17.12 17.74 15.06
N LEU A 48 -16.28 17.84 14.05
CA LEU A 48 -15.53 16.74 13.49
C LEU A 48 -14.16 16.77 14.18
N PRO A 49 -13.67 15.63 14.70
CA PRO A 49 -12.31 15.60 15.22
C PRO A 49 -11.37 16.06 14.10
N GLY A 50 -10.48 17.01 14.40
CA GLY A 50 -9.58 17.65 13.43
C GLY A 50 -8.74 16.65 12.63
N TYR A 51 -8.02 17.12 11.61
CA TYR A 51 -7.17 16.21 10.81
C TYR A 51 -6.13 15.50 11.68
N GLU A 52 -5.76 16.06 12.83
CA GLU A 52 -4.90 15.44 13.82
C GLU A 52 -5.40 14.06 14.32
N THR A 53 -6.67 13.92 14.70
CA THR A 53 -7.22 12.60 15.11
C THR A 53 -7.25 11.63 13.94
N ARG A 54 -7.55 12.12 12.72
CA ARG A 54 -7.59 11.30 11.52
C ARG A 54 -6.20 10.84 11.08
N THR A 55 -5.20 11.71 11.17
CA THR A 55 -3.80 11.40 10.83
C THR A 55 -3.16 10.49 11.87
N GLY A 56 -3.57 10.55 13.14
CA GLY A 56 -3.19 9.57 14.16
C GLY A 56 -3.60 8.13 13.80
N HIS A 57 -4.79 7.91 13.23
CA HIS A 57 -5.18 6.58 12.75
C HIS A 57 -4.34 6.13 11.53
N ILE A 58 -3.96 7.06 10.65
CA ILE A 58 -3.11 6.78 9.49
C ILE A 58 -1.69 6.39 9.94
N ASP A 59 -1.12 7.13 10.89
CA ASP A 59 0.19 6.82 11.47
C ASP A 59 0.16 5.50 12.26
N GLY A 60 -0.92 5.22 13.00
CA GLY A 60 -1.10 3.93 13.67
C GLY A 60 -1.19 2.74 12.70
N PHE A 61 -1.86 2.91 11.56
CA PHE A 61 -1.88 1.91 10.50
C PHE A 61 -0.48 1.71 9.88
N ALA A 62 0.24 2.80 9.57
CA ALA A 62 1.62 2.73 9.08
C ALA A 62 2.57 2.05 10.09
N GLY A 63 2.38 2.31 11.39
CA GLY A 63 3.09 1.61 12.47
C GLY A 63 2.80 0.11 12.47
N THR A 64 1.54 -0.29 12.31
CA THR A 64 1.14 -1.70 12.19
C THR A 64 1.77 -2.37 10.97
N MET A 65 1.78 -1.70 9.81
CA MET A 65 2.44 -2.20 8.60
C MET A 65 3.93 -2.40 8.83
N SER A 66 4.60 -1.45 9.49
CA SER A 66 6.04 -1.53 9.81
C SER A 66 6.34 -2.68 10.78
N GLY A 67 5.57 -2.84 11.85
CA GLY A 67 5.72 -3.95 12.78
C GLY A 67 5.43 -5.31 12.15
N THR A 68 4.46 -5.37 11.22
CA THR A 68 4.20 -6.57 10.42
C THR A 68 5.39 -6.89 9.52
N ALA A 69 6.01 -5.88 8.90
CA ALA A 69 7.22 -6.08 8.10
C ALA A 69 8.34 -6.69 8.94
N ASP A 70 8.54 -6.24 10.17
CA ASP A 70 9.54 -6.80 11.09
C ASP A 70 9.22 -8.27 11.42
N GLY A 71 7.97 -8.59 11.71
CA GLY A 71 7.51 -9.96 11.94
C GLY A 71 7.74 -10.88 10.73
N VAL A 72 7.41 -10.41 9.52
CA VAL A 72 7.67 -11.15 8.27
C VAL A 72 9.18 -11.29 8.03
N GLY A 73 9.98 -10.29 8.41
CA GLY A 73 11.44 -10.37 8.41
C GLY A 73 11.96 -11.51 9.28
N LEU A 74 11.40 -11.67 10.49
CA LEU A 74 11.75 -12.80 11.37
C LEU A 74 11.35 -14.16 10.78
N VAL A 75 10.19 -14.25 10.10
CA VAL A 75 9.77 -15.49 9.41
C VAL A 75 10.76 -15.84 8.30
N ARG A 76 11.17 -14.85 7.50
CA ARG A 76 12.19 -15.01 6.46
C ARG A 76 13.50 -15.54 7.04
N GLU A 77 13.97 -14.97 8.14
CA GLU A 77 15.23 -15.38 8.78
C GLU A 77 15.16 -16.76 9.42
N ARG A 78 13.98 -17.16 9.93
CA ARG A 78 13.74 -18.46 10.55
C ARG A 78 13.33 -19.54 9.55
N THR A 79 13.27 -19.23 8.26
CA THR A 79 12.89 -20.21 7.25
C THR A 79 13.94 -21.34 7.22
N PRO A 80 13.55 -22.61 7.45
CA PRO A 80 14.51 -23.68 7.65
C PRO A 80 15.23 -24.02 6.35
N ARG A 81 16.54 -24.27 6.45
CA ARG A 81 17.30 -24.98 5.42
C ARG A 81 17.74 -26.34 5.93
N PHE A 82 17.61 -27.33 5.06
CA PHE A 82 17.95 -28.73 5.35
C PHE A 82 19.38 -29.07 4.88
N GLU A 83 20.25 -28.06 4.82
CA GLU A 83 21.68 -28.21 4.57
C GLU A 83 22.29 -29.00 5.75
N GLY A 84 22.84 -30.19 5.49
CA GLY A 84 23.33 -31.12 6.52
C GLY A 84 22.53 -32.41 6.66
N TRP A 85 21.28 -32.43 6.17
CA TRP A 85 20.52 -33.69 6.05
C TRP A 85 21.11 -34.64 5.00
N ASN A 86 22.03 -34.14 4.18
CA ASN A 86 22.85 -34.92 3.24
C ASN A 86 23.88 -35.85 3.93
N LEU A 87 24.26 -35.58 5.19
CA LEU A 87 25.34 -36.28 5.91
C LEU A 87 24.90 -37.62 6.53
N VAL A 88 24.45 -38.56 5.71
CA VAL A 88 24.07 -39.91 6.18
C VAL A 88 25.32 -40.69 6.60
N PRO A 89 25.28 -41.47 7.71
CA PRO A 89 24.19 -41.65 8.69
C PRO A 89 24.30 -40.76 9.93
N LEU A 90 25.30 -39.88 10.03
CA LEU A 90 25.55 -39.08 11.25
C LEU A 90 24.39 -38.14 11.63
N ALA A 91 23.55 -37.74 10.67
CA ALA A 91 22.42 -36.83 10.90
C ALA A 91 21.07 -37.53 11.22
N GLY A 92 21.01 -38.87 11.26
CA GLY A 92 19.78 -39.62 11.58
C GLY A 92 18.68 -39.59 10.50
N VAL A 93 18.97 -39.06 9.32
CA VAL A 93 18.03 -38.97 8.20
C VAL A 93 18.02 -40.27 7.41
N PRO A 94 16.86 -40.92 7.20
CA PRO A 94 16.77 -42.10 6.33
C PRO A 94 17.22 -41.76 4.90
N VAL A 95 17.93 -42.67 4.23
CA VAL A 95 18.44 -42.48 2.85
C VAL A 95 17.34 -42.01 1.88
N ILE A 96 16.10 -42.48 2.06
CA ILE A 96 14.95 -42.04 1.23
C ILE A 96 14.70 -40.53 1.34
N GLY A 97 14.97 -39.92 2.50
CA GLY A 97 14.78 -38.49 2.76
C GLY A 97 15.71 -37.61 1.92
N LEU A 98 16.88 -38.12 1.54
CA LEU A 98 17.85 -37.39 0.72
C LEU A 98 17.29 -36.95 -0.63
N MET A 99 16.46 -37.78 -1.26
CA MET A 99 15.86 -37.48 -2.55
C MET A 99 14.92 -36.26 -2.49
N PHE A 100 14.44 -35.92 -1.29
CA PHE A 100 13.51 -34.82 -1.07
C PHE A 100 14.18 -33.54 -0.55
N VAL A 101 15.42 -33.62 -0.02
CA VAL A 101 16.13 -32.45 0.55
C VAL A 101 16.21 -31.30 -0.44
N ASN A 102 16.55 -31.58 -1.71
CA ASN A 102 16.62 -30.54 -2.74
C ASN A 102 15.26 -29.85 -2.97
N ARG A 103 14.18 -30.63 -3.03
CA ARG A 103 12.81 -30.10 -3.18
C ARG A 103 12.39 -29.29 -1.97
N LEU A 104 12.69 -29.76 -0.76
CA LEU A 104 12.38 -29.05 0.48
C LEU A 104 13.13 -27.72 0.56
N ASN A 105 14.43 -27.69 0.23
CA ASN A 105 15.21 -26.45 0.19
C ASN A 105 14.67 -25.47 -0.86
N THR A 106 14.26 -25.95 -2.04
CA THR A 106 13.64 -25.10 -3.07
C THR A 106 12.36 -24.44 -2.57
N ILE A 107 11.52 -25.19 -1.86
CA ILE A 107 10.29 -24.67 -1.24
C ILE A 107 10.64 -23.63 -0.17
N SER A 108 11.59 -23.95 0.72
CA SER A 108 12.08 -23.00 1.73
C SER A 108 12.59 -21.70 1.12
N ASP A 109 13.35 -21.77 0.04
CA ASP A 109 13.87 -20.58 -0.64
C ASP A 109 12.73 -19.72 -1.23
N THR A 110 11.74 -20.37 -1.84
CA THR A 110 10.54 -19.67 -2.35
C THR A 110 9.78 -18.95 -1.24
N TRP A 111 9.62 -19.59 -0.07
CA TRP A 111 9.00 -18.98 1.11
C TRP A 111 9.81 -17.80 1.63
N ARG A 112 11.14 -17.96 1.73
CA ARG A 112 12.06 -16.93 2.19
C ARG A 112 12.03 -15.70 1.28
N ASP A 113 12.00 -15.91 -0.03
CA ASP A 113 11.96 -14.83 -1.02
C ASP A 113 10.61 -14.11 -0.99
N SER A 114 9.51 -14.86 -0.94
CA SER A 114 8.16 -14.29 -0.84
C SER A 114 7.99 -13.45 0.44
N ALA A 115 8.51 -13.93 1.58
CA ALA A 115 8.54 -13.16 2.81
C ALA A 115 9.40 -11.89 2.68
N GLY A 116 10.53 -11.96 1.96
CA GLY A 116 11.34 -10.79 1.65
C GLY A 116 10.57 -9.72 0.87
N ILE A 117 9.91 -10.12 -0.21
CA ILE A 117 9.09 -9.20 -1.03
C ILE A 117 7.98 -8.57 -0.18
N LEU A 118 7.24 -9.38 0.58
CA LEU A 118 6.15 -8.86 1.44
C LEU A 118 6.66 -7.86 2.47
N ARG A 119 7.78 -8.15 3.14
CA ARG A 119 8.42 -7.23 4.09
C ARG A 119 8.75 -5.89 3.43
N ASP A 120 9.37 -5.94 2.25
CA ASP A 120 9.85 -4.74 1.56
C ASP A 120 8.68 -3.88 1.06
N VAL A 121 7.59 -4.50 0.59
CA VAL A 121 6.33 -3.81 0.25
C VAL A 121 5.72 -3.15 1.49
N LEU A 122 5.56 -3.89 2.58
CA LEU A 122 4.99 -3.36 3.83
C LEU A 122 5.76 -2.15 4.35
N ARG A 123 7.11 -2.22 4.37
CA ARG A 123 7.97 -1.10 4.78
C ARG A 123 7.83 0.11 3.85
N THR A 124 7.85 -0.14 2.55
CA THR A 124 7.76 0.93 1.54
C THR A 124 6.42 1.65 1.63
N ASP A 125 5.33 0.90 1.75
CA ASP A 125 3.99 1.47 1.79
C ASP A 125 3.69 2.11 3.14
N ALA A 126 4.19 1.57 4.26
CA ALA A 126 4.13 2.25 5.55
C ALA A 126 4.76 3.65 5.50
N ALA A 127 5.93 3.79 4.85
CA ALA A 127 6.59 5.08 4.68
C ALA A 127 5.77 6.06 3.82
N LYS A 128 5.11 5.57 2.76
CA LYS A 128 4.21 6.41 1.93
C LYS A 128 2.98 6.86 2.73
N VAL A 129 2.39 5.96 3.51
CA VAL A 129 1.20 6.23 4.34
C VAL A 129 1.53 7.26 5.42
N SER A 130 2.67 7.13 6.11
CA SER A 130 3.11 8.11 7.10
C SER A 130 3.43 9.47 6.45
N ARG A 131 4.04 9.49 5.25
CA ARG A 131 4.25 10.73 4.50
C ARG A 131 2.92 11.39 4.12
N ALA A 132 1.91 10.62 3.74
CA ALA A 132 0.58 11.15 3.46
C ALA A 132 -0.04 11.79 4.72
N ALA A 133 0.08 11.15 5.88
CA ALA A 133 -0.36 11.72 7.16
C ALA A 133 0.35 13.05 7.46
N ALA A 134 1.67 13.12 7.26
CA ALA A 134 2.44 14.35 7.44
C ALA A 134 1.97 15.47 6.50
N ASN A 135 1.71 15.16 5.22
CA ASN A 135 1.20 16.14 4.26
C ASN A 135 -0.17 16.68 4.66
N TYR A 136 -1.07 15.84 5.19
CA TYR A 136 -2.37 16.30 5.69
C TYR A 136 -2.23 17.26 6.88
N ARG A 137 -1.30 16.98 7.82
CA ARG A 137 -1.01 17.89 8.94
C ARG A 137 -0.45 19.23 8.47
N GLN A 138 0.44 19.22 7.47
CA GLN A 138 0.99 20.45 6.88
C GLN A 138 -0.07 21.27 6.13
N ALA A 139 -1.03 20.60 5.47
CA ALA A 139 -2.13 21.28 4.80
C ALA A 139 -3.12 21.95 5.79
N GLU A 140 -3.21 21.44 7.02
CA GLU A 140 -4.02 22.04 8.09
C GLU A 140 -3.37 23.32 8.65
N ASN A 141 -2.04 23.39 8.66
CA ASN A 141 -1.26 24.57 9.10
C ASN A 141 -0.35 25.10 7.97
N PRO A 142 -0.90 25.73 6.91
CA PRO A 142 -0.11 26.18 5.75
C PRO A 142 0.86 27.33 6.05
N GLY A 143 0.80 27.92 7.25
CA GLY A 143 1.83 28.80 7.81
C GLY A 143 2.29 28.23 9.13
N GLY A 144 3.46 27.60 9.17
CA GLY A 144 4.09 27.24 10.44
C GLY A 144 4.34 28.50 11.25
N GLU A 145 3.57 28.70 12.32
CA GLU A 145 3.94 29.64 13.37
C GLU A 145 4.89 28.92 14.33
N ASN A 146 6.13 29.41 14.31
CA ASN A 146 7.25 29.31 15.27
C ASN A 146 7.17 28.27 16.40
#